data_AF-A0A3Q8YKB8-F1
#
_entry.id   AF-A0A3Q8YKB8-F1
#
_cell.length_a   1.000
_cell.length_b   1.000
_cell.length_c   1.000
_cell.angle_alpha   90.00
_cell.angle_beta   90.00
_cell.angle_gamma   90.00
#
_symmetry.space_group_name_H-M   'P 1'
#
loop_
_entity.id
_entity.type
_entity.pdbx_description
1 polymer ?
#
loop_
_entity_poly.entity_id
_entity_poly.type
_entity_poly.pdbx_seq_one_letter_code
_entity_poly.pdbx_strand_id
1 'polypeptide(L)'
;MTVRLRAHHLLCLLTYVGKGYSPAFTANYDKVVKRLGEGEAVLIVPGPDDICAPMLDEPEPHCLRESAVERDRLAAHDVGALLGRTIEAGEPLVLDASSLARMRTAFSSGQTRQACSGCEWSDLCGAVAAGGFHDTRL
;
A
#
# COMPACT_ATOMS: atom_id res chain seq x y z
N MET A 1 2.71 -9.84 -16.66
CA MET A 1 3.00 -10.20 -15.25
C MET A 1 2.28 -9.19 -14.38
N THR A 2 1.94 -9.54 -13.14
CA THR A 2 1.26 -8.64 -12.20
C THR A 2 2.00 -8.59 -10.86
N VAL A 3 1.95 -7.44 -10.20
CA VAL A 3 2.36 -7.29 -8.81
C VAL A 3 1.17 -7.68 -7.93
N ARG A 4 1.37 -8.64 -7.03
CA ARG A 4 0.31 -9.04 -6.09
C ARG A 4 0.34 -8.09 -4.92
N LEU A 5 -0.80 -7.45 -4.60
CA LEU A 5 -0.90 -6.56 -3.46
C LEU A 5 -2.16 -6.81 -2.63
N ARG A 6 -2.02 -6.64 -1.34
CA ARG A 6 -3.11 -6.44 -0.40
C ARG A 6 -3.67 -5.04 -0.53
N ALA A 7 -4.96 -4.90 -0.21
CA ALA A 7 -5.65 -3.61 -0.35
C ALA A 7 -5.00 -2.49 0.49
N HIS A 8 -4.55 -2.76 1.72
CA HIS A 8 -3.92 -1.70 2.53
C HIS A 8 -2.58 -1.23 1.98
N HIS A 9 -1.84 -2.09 1.26
CA HIS A 9 -0.58 -1.70 0.65
C HIS A 9 -0.75 -0.71 -0.51
N LEU A 10 -1.96 -0.60 -1.10
CA LEU A 10 -2.30 0.49 -2.02
C LEU A 10 -2.10 1.88 -1.36
N LEU A 11 -2.32 1.99 -0.05
CA LEU A 11 -2.10 3.21 0.71
C LEU A 11 -0.64 3.37 1.12
N CYS A 12 0.01 2.28 1.59
CA CYS A 12 1.42 2.32 1.99
C CYS A 12 2.34 2.72 0.84
N LEU A 13 2.01 2.33 -0.40
CA LEU A 13 2.76 2.69 -1.61
C LEU A 13 2.83 4.21 -1.82
N LEU A 14 1.74 4.91 -1.50
CA LEU A 14 1.64 6.36 -1.71
C LEU A 14 2.69 7.14 -0.94
N THR A 15 3.14 6.61 0.21
CA THR A 15 4.06 7.27 1.14
C THR A 15 5.39 6.55 1.30
N TYR A 16 5.67 5.54 0.49
CA TYR A 16 6.90 4.76 0.63
C TYR A 16 8.12 5.57 0.17
N VAL A 17 9.05 5.78 1.11
CA VAL A 17 10.26 6.60 0.93
C VAL A 17 11.56 5.80 1.09
N GLY A 18 11.49 4.47 1.20
CA GLY A 18 12.68 3.63 1.34
C GLY A 18 13.30 3.57 2.74
N LYS A 19 12.54 3.89 3.78
CA LYS A 19 12.98 3.85 5.19
C LYS A 19 11.81 3.47 6.11
N GLY A 20 12.13 3.13 7.36
CA GLY A 20 11.16 2.78 8.40
C GLY A 20 10.90 1.28 8.57
N TYR A 21 11.51 0.44 7.73
CA TYR A 21 11.36 -1.02 7.76
C TYR A 21 12.72 -1.72 7.91
N SER A 22 12.70 -3.04 8.08
CA SER A 22 13.91 -3.86 8.06
C SER A 22 14.62 -3.76 6.70
N PRO A 23 15.95 -3.93 6.63
CA PRO A 23 16.69 -3.85 5.37
C PRO A 23 16.16 -4.80 4.28
N ALA A 24 15.77 -6.03 4.66
CA ALA A 24 15.20 -7.01 3.73
C ALA A 24 13.84 -6.57 3.18
N PHE A 25 12.97 -6.03 4.04
CA PHE A 25 11.67 -5.50 3.63
C PHE A 25 11.83 -4.29 2.71
N THR A 26 12.69 -3.34 3.06
CA THR A 26 12.98 -2.16 2.23
C THR A 26 13.53 -2.56 0.86
N ALA A 27 14.52 -3.45 0.81
CA ALA A 27 15.11 -3.91 -0.45
C ALA A 27 14.09 -4.64 -1.35
N ASN A 28 13.13 -5.34 -0.76
CA ASN A 28 12.03 -5.97 -1.51
C ASN A 28 11.01 -4.95 -2.00
N TYR A 29 10.60 -4.02 -1.14
CA TYR A 29 9.64 -2.99 -1.46
C TYR A 29 10.16 -2.07 -2.59
N ASP A 30 11.46 -1.79 -2.62
CA ASP A 30 12.12 -1.09 -3.73
C ASP A 30 11.93 -1.77 -5.10
N LYS A 31 11.96 -3.10 -5.13
CA LYS A 31 11.72 -3.87 -6.36
C LYS A 31 10.25 -3.77 -6.78
N VAL A 32 9.34 -3.81 -5.81
CA VAL A 32 7.89 -3.71 -6.06
C VAL A 32 7.54 -2.33 -6.63
N VAL A 33 7.98 -1.24 -6.02
CA VAL A 33 7.68 0.11 -6.54
C VAL A 33 8.32 0.36 -7.91
N LYS A 34 9.51 -0.19 -8.17
CA LYS A 34 10.12 -0.13 -9.49
C LYS A 34 9.25 -0.79 -10.56
N ARG A 35 8.76 -2.02 -10.31
CA ARG A 35 7.86 -2.75 -11.21
C ARG A 35 6.57 -1.97 -11.50
N LEU A 36 5.97 -1.40 -10.46
CA LEU A 36 4.77 -0.57 -10.59
C LEU A 36 5.04 0.71 -11.38
N GLY A 37 6.17 1.38 -11.15
CA GLY A 37 6.60 2.56 -11.90
C GLY A 37 6.91 2.29 -13.38
N GLU A 38 7.27 1.05 -13.72
CA GLU A 38 7.40 0.56 -15.10
C GLU A 38 6.04 0.18 -15.74
N GLY A 39 4.93 0.38 -15.03
CA GLY A 39 3.57 0.18 -15.52
C GLY A 39 3.00 -1.23 -15.31
N GLU A 40 3.64 -2.05 -14.48
CA GLU A 40 3.10 -3.37 -14.16
C GLU A 40 1.79 -3.26 -13.37
N ALA A 41 0.76 -4.01 -13.80
CA ALA A 41 -0.54 -3.98 -13.16
C ALA A 41 -0.52 -4.66 -11.77
N VAL A 42 -1.37 -4.18 -10.88
CA VAL A 42 -1.64 -4.78 -9.58
C VAL A 42 -2.72 -5.85 -9.73
N LEU A 43 -2.53 -6.99 -9.08
CA LEU A 43 -3.59 -7.96 -8.77
C LEU A 43 -3.88 -7.90 -7.28
N ILE A 44 -5.11 -7.61 -6.90
CA ILE A 44 -5.50 -7.62 -5.50
C ILE A 44 -5.58 -9.07 -5.00
N VAL A 45 -4.95 -9.35 -3.86
CA VAL A 45 -4.90 -10.70 -3.28
C VAL A 45 -5.32 -10.73 -1.82
N PRO A 46 -5.90 -11.85 -1.35
CA PRO A 46 -6.11 -12.07 0.08
C PRO A 46 -4.80 -12.55 0.71
N GLY A 47 -4.52 -12.08 1.93
CA GLY A 47 -3.35 -12.54 2.70
C GLY A 47 -2.02 -12.03 2.15
N PRO A 48 -0.89 -12.72 2.42
CA PRO A 48 0.44 -12.24 2.04
C PRO A 48 0.61 -11.89 0.57
N ASP A 49 1.43 -10.88 0.31
CA ASP A 49 1.66 -10.33 -1.02
C ASP A 49 3.13 -10.05 -1.32
N ASP A 50 3.38 -9.44 -2.49
CA ASP A 50 4.73 -9.22 -2.98
C ASP A 50 5.54 -8.26 -2.10
N ILE A 51 4.91 -7.42 -1.26
CA ILE A 51 5.61 -6.49 -0.36
C ILE A 51 6.05 -7.22 0.91
N CYS A 52 5.16 -7.99 1.54
CA CYS A 52 5.45 -8.63 2.82
C CYS A 52 6.20 -9.98 2.70
N ALA A 53 6.42 -10.48 1.49
CA ALA A 53 7.09 -11.76 1.23
C ALA A 53 8.36 -12.03 2.06
N PRO A 54 9.28 -11.06 2.29
CA PRO A 54 10.49 -11.31 3.09
C PRO A 54 10.24 -11.60 4.57
N MET A 55 9.04 -11.34 5.09
CA MET A 55 8.70 -11.47 6.51
C MET A 55 7.96 -12.77 6.83
N LEU A 56 7.76 -13.63 5.83
CA LEU A 56 6.95 -14.84 5.98
C LEU A 56 7.60 -15.93 6.82
N ASP A 57 8.92 -15.93 6.91
CA ASP A 57 9.69 -16.88 7.74
C ASP A 57 9.83 -16.42 9.20
N GLU A 58 9.30 -15.24 9.56
CA GLU A 58 9.28 -14.81 10.95
C GLU A 58 8.32 -15.66 11.78
N PRO A 59 8.55 -15.83 13.10
CA PRO A 59 7.68 -16.64 13.96
C PRO A 59 6.22 -16.16 13.99
N GLU A 60 6.00 -14.85 13.89
CA GLU A 60 4.67 -14.23 13.88
C GLU A 60 4.58 -13.16 12.79
N PRO A 61 4.45 -13.56 11.50
CA PRO A 61 4.44 -12.64 10.39
C PRO A 61 3.29 -11.63 10.54
N HIS A 62 3.62 -10.34 10.53
CA HIS A 62 2.65 -9.26 10.69
C HIS A 62 1.45 -9.39 9.73
N CYS A 63 1.70 -9.88 8.50
CA CYS A 63 0.71 -10.04 7.46
C CYS A 63 -0.33 -11.14 7.74
N LEU A 64 -0.07 -12.05 8.68
CA LEU A 64 -1.02 -13.12 9.05
C LEU A 64 -1.92 -12.72 10.25
N ARG A 65 -1.70 -11.54 10.85
CA ARG A 65 -2.51 -11.06 11.97
C ARG A 65 -3.89 -10.60 11.49
N GLU A 66 -4.92 -10.78 12.33
CA GLU A 66 -6.29 -10.31 12.06
C GLU A 66 -6.35 -8.79 11.83
N SER A 67 -5.48 -8.03 12.51
CA SER A 67 -5.37 -6.58 12.30
C SER A 67 -5.02 -6.23 10.86
N ALA A 68 -4.22 -7.05 10.16
CA ALA A 68 -3.91 -6.83 8.76
C ALA A 68 -5.12 -7.08 7.85
N VAL A 69 -5.96 -8.07 8.19
CA VAL A 69 -7.21 -8.36 7.46
C VAL A 69 -8.20 -7.20 7.60
N GLU A 70 -8.33 -6.63 8.80
CA GLU A 70 -9.22 -5.48 9.00
C GLU A 70 -8.70 -4.23 8.28
N ARG A 71 -7.38 -4.00 8.26
CA ARG A 71 -6.77 -2.92 7.44
C ARG A 71 -7.06 -3.10 5.96
N ASP A 72 -7.03 -4.32 5.44
CA ASP A 72 -7.40 -4.59 4.04
C ASP A 72 -8.84 -4.22 3.77
N ARG A 73 -9.77 -4.63 4.63
CA ARG A 73 -11.20 -4.35 4.47
C ARG A 73 -11.46 -2.85 4.43
N LEU A 74 -10.87 -2.10 5.36
CA LEU A 74 -11.00 -0.64 5.43
C LEU A 74 -10.38 0.06 4.21
N ALA A 75 -9.18 -0.37 3.80
CA ALA A 75 -8.51 0.20 2.65
C ALA A 75 -9.24 -0.09 1.33
N ALA A 76 -9.73 -1.32 1.15
CA ALA A 76 -10.51 -1.70 -0.02
C ALA A 76 -11.79 -0.87 -0.14
N HIS A 77 -12.50 -0.67 0.99
CA HIS A 77 -13.67 0.20 1.05
C HIS A 77 -13.34 1.64 0.64
N ASP A 78 -12.35 2.26 1.29
CA ASP A 78 -12.04 3.68 1.09
C ASP A 78 -11.45 3.96 -0.31
N VAL A 79 -10.52 3.12 -0.76
CA VAL A 79 -9.93 3.23 -2.11
C VAL A 79 -10.97 2.93 -3.18
N GLY A 80 -11.85 1.95 -2.94
CA GLY A 80 -12.93 1.63 -3.88
C GLY A 80 -13.94 2.77 -4.03
N ALA A 81 -14.38 3.34 -2.91
CA ALA A 81 -15.25 4.51 -2.89
C ALA A 81 -14.61 5.71 -3.59
N LEU A 82 -13.31 5.95 -3.35
CA LEU A 82 -12.57 7.01 -4.02
C LEU A 82 -12.51 6.79 -5.53
N LEU A 83 -12.13 5.58 -5.98
CA LEU A 83 -11.91 5.29 -7.40
C LEU A 83 -13.21 5.02 -8.17
N GLY A 84 -14.34 4.86 -7.48
CA GLY A 84 -15.63 4.54 -8.08
C GLY A 84 -15.69 3.11 -8.62
N ARG A 85 -14.96 2.17 -7.98
CA ARG A 85 -14.94 0.75 -8.35
C ARG A 85 -14.76 -0.15 -7.14
N THR A 86 -15.16 -1.40 -7.24
CA THR A 86 -14.86 -2.41 -6.21
C THR A 86 -13.36 -2.73 -6.20
N ILE A 87 -12.79 -2.85 -5.01
CA ILE A 87 -11.43 -3.36 -4.77
C ILE A 87 -11.57 -4.70 -4.05
N GLU A 88 -11.39 -5.79 -4.77
CA GLU A 88 -11.55 -7.14 -4.23
C GLU A 88 -10.52 -8.11 -4.81
N ALA A 89 -10.31 -9.24 -4.14
CA ALA A 89 -9.36 -10.25 -4.59
C ALA A 89 -9.66 -10.74 -6.01
N GLY A 90 -8.63 -10.82 -6.84
CA GLY A 90 -8.75 -11.22 -8.25
C GLY A 90 -8.95 -10.05 -9.21
N GLU A 91 -9.26 -8.84 -8.73
CA GLU A 91 -9.43 -7.68 -9.58
C GLU A 91 -8.08 -7.06 -9.99
N PRO A 92 -7.86 -6.81 -11.29
CA PRO A 92 -6.71 -6.05 -11.76
C PRO A 92 -6.91 -4.55 -11.54
N LEU A 93 -5.83 -3.87 -11.14
CA LEU A 93 -5.78 -2.42 -10.97
C LEU A 93 -4.49 -1.87 -11.59
N VAL A 94 -4.63 -0.84 -12.43
CA VAL A 94 -3.47 -0.07 -12.92
C VAL A 94 -3.39 1.21 -12.12
N LEU A 95 -2.24 1.45 -11.50
CA LEU A 95 -1.94 2.68 -10.76
C LEU A 95 -1.23 3.67 -11.68
N ASP A 96 -2.00 4.32 -12.55
CA ASP A 96 -1.48 5.40 -13.39
C ASP A 96 -1.26 6.70 -12.60
N ALA A 97 -0.63 7.70 -13.24
CA ALA A 97 -0.36 8.98 -12.60
C ALA A 97 -1.63 9.70 -12.09
N SER A 98 -2.76 9.52 -12.78
CA SER A 98 -4.04 10.15 -12.42
C SER A 98 -4.63 9.52 -11.15
N SER A 99 -4.70 8.19 -11.09
CA SER A 99 -5.16 7.45 -9.92
C SER A 99 -4.25 7.69 -8.72
N LEU A 100 -2.92 7.68 -8.89
CA LEU A 100 -1.97 8.01 -7.83
C LEU A 100 -2.16 9.43 -7.29
N ALA A 101 -2.35 10.42 -8.16
CA ALA A 101 -2.61 11.80 -7.73
C ALA A 101 -3.91 11.93 -6.92
N ARG A 102 -4.98 11.26 -7.36
CA ARG A 102 -6.27 11.20 -6.63
C ARG A 102 -6.12 10.53 -5.27
N MET A 103 -5.44 9.37 -5.24
CA MET A 103 -5.19 8.62 -4.01
C MET A 103 -4.35 9.41 -3.02
N ARG A 104 -3.29 10.10 -3.47
CA ARG A 104 -2.47 11.01 -2.64
C ARG A 104 -3.29 12.16 -2.07
N THR A 105 -4.14 12.79 -2.88
CA THR A 105 -5.02 13.87 -2.42
C THR A 105 -5.97 13.39 -1.32
N ALA A 106 -6.61 12.23 -1.52
CA ALA A 106 -7.51 11.64 -0.54
C ALA A 106 -6.78 11.16 0.73
N PHE A 107 -5.55 10.67 0.59
CA PHE A 107 -4.73 10.28 1.72
C PHE A 107 -4.35 11.50 2.58
N SER A 108 -3.90 12.60 1.95
CA SER A 108 -3.52 13.84 2.65
C SER A 108 -4.70 14.51 3.36
N SER A 109 -5.92 14.40 2.82
CA SER A 109 -7.12 14.92 3.48
C SER A 109 -7.65 14.02 4.61
N GLY A 110 -7.08 12.82 4.78
CA GLY A 110 -7.53 11.83 5.74
C GLY A 110 -8.69 10.94 5.26
N GLN A 111 -9.23 11.17 4.05
CA GLN A 111 -10.39 10.46 3.52
C GLN A 111 -10.18 8.94 3.41
N THR A 112 -8.96 8.49 3.11
CA THR A 112 -8.64 7.06 2.93
C THR A 112 -7.76 6.48 4.06
N ARG A 113 -7.72 7.13 5.23
CA ARG A 113 -6.82 6.75 6.33
C ARG A 113 -7.46 5.87 7.40
N GLN A 114 -8.67 5.33 7.21
CA GLN A 114 -9.29 4.45 8.21
C GLN A 114 -8.41 3.23 8.52
N ALA A 115 -7.85 2.61 7.47
CA ALA A 115 -6.90 1.50 7.59
C ALA A 115 -5.57 1.88 8.27
N CYS A 116 -5.27 3.17 8.46
CA CYS A 116 -4.04 3.63 9.11
C CYS A 116 -4.20 3.77 10.64
N SER A 117 -5.41 3.65 11.18
CA SER A 117 -5.64 3.77 12.64
C SER A 117 -4.80 2.76 13.42
N GLY A 118 -4.05 3.23 14.43
CA GLY A 118 -3.14 2.39 15.21
C GLY A 118 -1.98 1.77 14.40
N CYS A 119 -1.64 2.30 13.22
CA CYS A 119 -0.46 1.88 12.46
C CYS A 119 0.79 2.58 13.01
N GLU A 120 1.87 1.83 13.26
CA GLU A 120 3.13 2.37 13.79
C GLU A 120 3.80 3.38 12.84
N TRP A 121 3.55 3.27 11.53
CA TRP A 121 4.10 4.20 10.52
C TRP A 121 3.20 5.41 10.23
N SER A 122 2.07 5.57 10.94
CA SER A 122 1.10 6.63 10.64
C SER A 122 1.71 8.03 10.63
N ASP A 123 2.63 8.31 11.56
CA ASP A 123 3.31 9.60 11.68
C ASP A 123 4.31 9.83 10.53
N LEU A 124 5.08 8.80 10.16
CA LEU A 124 5.97 8.86 9.00
C LEU A 124 5.17 9.13 7.72
N CYS A 125 4.09 8.38 7.49
CA CYS A 125 3.21 8.60 6.35
C CYS A 125 2.59 10.01 6.37
N GLY A 126 2.28 10.53 7.57
CA GLY A 126 1.78 11.89 7.75
C GLY A 126 2.80 12.96 7.35
N ALA A 127 4.06 12.79 7.76
CA ALA A 127 5.15 13.69 7.37
C ALA A 127 5.40 13.67 5.85
N VAL A 128 5.36 12.50 5.22
CA VAL A 128 5.49 12.37 3.75
C VAL A 128 4.33 13.06 3.02
N ALA A 129 3.10 12.88 3.51
CA ALA A 129 1.91 13.53 2.94
C ALA A 129 1.97 15.06 3.11
N ALA A 130 2.42 15.56 4.25
CA ALA A 130 2.63 17.00 4.50
C ALA A 130 3.74 17.59 3.62
N GLY A 131 4.76 16.81 3.28
CA GLY A 131 5.80 17.17 2.31
C GLY A 131 5.34 17.07 0.84
N GLY A 132 4.08 16.70 0.57
CA GLY A 132 3.56 16.60 -0.80
C GLY A 132 4.09 15.40 -1.58
N PHE A 133 4.51 14.33 -0.90
CA PHE A 133 4.96 13.06 -1.51
C PHE A 133 6.23 13.16 -2.39
N HIS A 134 7.00 14.25 -2.29
CA HIS A 134 8.19 14.50 -3.11
C HIS A 134 9.26 13.39 -3.08
N ASP A 135 9.47 12.75 -1.93
CA ASP A 135 10.52 11.74 -1.74
C ASP A 135 10.02 10.29 -1.97
N THR A 136 8.78 10.12 -2.43
CA THR A 136 8.20 8.78 -2.58
C THR A 136 8.78 8.07 -3.79
N ARG A 137 8.96 6.75 -3.68
CA ARG A 137 9.64 5.94 -4.70
C ARG A 137 8.75 5.43 -5.83
N LEU A 138 7.44 5.68 -5.76
CA LEU A 138 6.46 5.43 -6.81
C LEU A 138 5.98 6.76 -7.40
#